data_AF-A0A418N2Q5-F1
#
_entry.id   AF-A0A418N2Q5-F1
#
_cell.length_a   1.000
_cell.length_b   1.000
_cell.length_c   1.000
_cell.angle_alpha   90.00
_cell.angle_beta   90.00
_cell.angle_gamma   90.00
#
_symmetry.space_group_name_H-M   'P 1'
#
loop_
_entity.id
_entity.type
_entity.pdbx_description
1 polymer ?
#
loop_
_entity_poly.entity_id
_entity_poly.type
_entity_poly.pdbx_seq_one_letter_code
_entity_poly.pdbx_strand_id
1 'polypeptide(L)'
;MKNLLHRFILVFVMMLCITIKAQETYSDSFSSVSYSNNNGTQNWSGSWVESNDNNSASNGYIRITGGQLYFYYIWTENLRRTADLSSYTSASLSFDWQTSSLESGETLAIQISSNGSSFTTLDTFSGSQTGTFNQDISAYMSSNTTIRFIKGGGNWSDSSDRVYIDNVTITATSVPLIDTDGDGIYDTVDLDDDNDGITDEEEYCTSINASFLTSADVGQRSVVANHTDTGYLRLDFSSMDNSFQLDINGTTVHPSVLEFESGALDAGDEYFVFQSDGAFINSPWTANSNGLPRLRLIVDESGQATLYGTRSTSSTSLEVMEAQGGTPFNTITWIPGSNNTFTITNQAGPGPEGFTGELFASSVCDTDGDGISNHLDLDSDNDGIMDIVESGVLDISGVSDSNNDGRIDGATSGSGSNGLYNSIEDNDTAYAILSYSILDSDSDGSYDAYVLDSDGDGCNGVLEAGFTDDNDDGILGPLSVSIDSNGLVTSGVDGYTVPADNDSNTVYDYREVGTAPTITSQPVNTTTCPGCTTTITVGSAADQYQWQFYNTGVWTDLTDSGFYSGTASQTLTITNPTPSENNTQFRVVLSNDAFVCGSTISNTATLTLQVNTVVTNRHITYRVNKN
;
A
#
# COMPACT_ATOMS: atom_id res chain seq x y z
N MET A 1 -24.74 -42.34 25.26
CA MET A 1 -24.84 -42.33 23.78
C MET A 1 -25.23 -40.90 23.43
N LYS A 2 -24.34 -39.91 23.57
CA LYS A 2 -22.99 -39.78 23.01
C LYS A 2 -23.02 -39.92 21.48
N ASN A 3 -22.65 -38.81 20.84
CA ASN A 3 -21.91 -38.71 19.58
C ASN A 3 -22.60 -39.25 18.33
N LEU A 4 -22.97 -38.32 17.43
CA LEU A 4 -23.04 -38.39 15.95
C LEU A 4 -24.33 -37.76 15.44
N LEU A 5 -24.35 -36.43 15.33
CA LEU A 5 -25.04 -35.67 14.29
C LEU A 5 -24.74 -34.18 14.57
N HIS A 6 -24.54 -33.36 13.53
CA HIS A 6 -24.06 -31.96 13.57
C HIS A 6 -22.54 -31.76 13.55
N ARG A 7 -21.83 -32.58 12.77
CA ARG A 7 -20.67 -32.11 12.01
C ARG A 7 -20.94 -32.45 10.57
N PHE A 8 -21.41 -31.50 9.77
CA PHE A 8 -21.18 -31.46 8.32
C PHE A 8 -21.69 -30.13 7.75
N ILE A 9 -20.73 -29.39 7.16
CA ILE A 9 -20.88 -28.33 6.15
C ILE A 9 -21.25 -26.94 6.68
N LEU A 10 -20.24 -26.25 7.21
CA LEU A 10 -19.99 -24.86 6.81
C LEU A 10 -18.54 -24.84 6.32
N VAL A 11 -18.34 -25.17 5.04
CA VAL A 11 -17.15 -24.74 4.31
C VAL A 11 -17.57 -23.36 3.81
N PHE A 12 -17.27 -22.33 4.61
CA PHE A 12 -17.29 -20.97 4.11
C PHE A 12 -16.19 -20.94 3.05
N VAL A 13 -16.58 -20.65 1.81
CA VAL A 13 -15.64 -20.39 0.74
C VAL A 13 -15.01 -19.06 1.11
N MET A 14 -13.89 -19.11 1.84
CA MET A 14 -12.90 -18.03 1.83
C MET A 14 -12.41 -18.01 0.38
N MET A 15 -13.08 -17.19 -0.43
CA MET A 15 -12.58 -16.85 -1.74
C MET A 15 -11.42 -15.92 -1.44
N LEU A 16 -10.27 -16.54 -1.14
CA LEU A 16 -8.99 -15.86 -1.20
C LEU A 16 -9.02 -15.18 -2.57
N CYS A 17 -9.07 -13.84 -2.60
CA CYS A 17 -8.84 -13.08 -3.80
C CYS A 17 -7.35 -13.24 -4.11
N ILE A 18 -6.96 -14.45 -4.49
CA ILE A 18 -5.69 -14.67 -5.15
C ILE A 18 -5.89 -13.94 -6.45
N THR A 19 -5.23 -12.80 -6.58
CA THR A 19 -4.86 -12.19 -7.85
C THR A 19 -4.06 -13.24 -8.62
N ILE A 20 -4.76 -14.17 -9.26
CA ILE A 20 -4.15 -15.18 -10.11
C ILE A 20 -3.71 -14.41 -11.36
N LYS A 21 -2.44 -13.95 -11.37
CA LYS A 21 -1.72 -13.68 -12.60
C LYS A 21 -1.90 -14.89 -13.50
N ALA A 22 -2.69 -14.77 -14.56
CA ALA A 22 -2.78 -15.82 -15.56
C ALA A 22 -1.54 -15.70 -16.45
N GLN A 23 -0.47 -16.37 -16.04
CA GLN A 23 0.68 -16.58 -16.90
C GLN A 23 0.33 -17.68 -17.89
N GLU A 24 0.31 -17.31 -19.16
CA GLU A 24 -0.02 -18.19 -20.27
C GLU A 24 1.21 -18.37 -21.16
N THR A 25 1.30 -19.51 -21.83
CA THR A 25 2.44 -19.85 -22.68
C THR A 25 1.99 -20.27 -24.06
N TYR A 26 2.68 -19.76 -25.07
CA TYR A 26 2.64 -20.26 -26.44
C TYR A 26 3.95 -21.01 -26.66
N SER A 27 3.93 -22.34 -26.51
CA SER A 27 5.15 -23.14 -26.58
C SER A 27 5.11 -24.21 -27.67
N ASP A 28 6.29 -24.53 -28.19
CA ASP A 28 6.55 -25.71 -29.01
C ASP A 28 7.94 -26.25 -28.65
N SER A 29 7.96 -27.40 -27.98
CA SER A 29 9.20 -28.12 -27.63
C SER A 29 9.64 -29.09 -28.73
N PHE A 30 9.01 -29.01 -29.91
CA PHE A 30 9.25 -29.87 -31.07
C PHE A 30 9.25 -31.38 -30.74
N SER A 31 8.56 -31.74 -29.65
CA SER A 31 8.39 -33.11 -29.14
C SER A 31 7.65 -34.03 -30.10
N SER A 32 7.00 -33.45 -31.12
CA SER A 32 6.49 -34.16 -32.29
C SER A 32 7.03 -33.54 -33.58
N VAL A 33 7.23 -34.37 -34.61
CA VAL A 33 7.63 -33.92 -35.96
C VAL A 33 6.40 -33.31 -36.67
N SER A 34 5.95 -32.15 -36.18
CA SER A 34 4.80 -31.41 -36.69
C SER A 34 4.95 -29.90 -36.47
N TYR A 35 4.68 -29.11 -37.50
CA TYR A 35 4.63 -27.64 -37.40
C TYR A 35 3.38 -27.10 -36.72
N SER A 36 2.37 -27.95 -36.48
CA SER A 36 1.15 -27.57 -35.77
C SER A 36 1.19 -27.94 -34.28
N ASN A 37 2.34 -28.37 -33.77
CA ASN A 37 2.46 -28.79 -32.38
C ASN A 37 2.30 -27.58 -31.44
N ASN A 38 1.63 -27.78 -30.31
CA ASN A 38 1.46 -26.77 -29.26
C ASN A 38 1.69 -27.48 -27.92
N ASN A 39 2.64 -26.98 -27.14
CA ASN A 39 2.98 -27.49 -25.82
C ASN A 39 2.69 -26.49 -24.70
N GLY A 40 2.34 -25.25 -25.05
CA GLY A 40 1.98 -24.21 -24.07
C GLY A 40 0.54 -24.36 -23.57
N THR A 41 0.16 -23.50 -22.63
CA THR A 41 -1.21 -23.40 -22.12
C THR A 41 -2.17 -22.78 -23.13
N GLN A 42 -1.65 -21.99 -24.08
CA GLN A 42 -2.36 -21.45 -25.23
C GLN A 42 -1.83 -22.03 -26.55
N ASN A 43 -2.70 -22.03 -27.56
CA ASN A 43 -2.33 -22.43 -28.91
C ASN A 43 -1.81 -21.22 -29.70
N TRP A 44 -0.75 -21.43 -30.48
CA TRP A 44 -0.35 -20.45 -31.49
C TRP A 44 -1.49 -20.23 -32.51
N SER A 45 -1.58 -19.03 -33.08
CA SER A 45 -2.64 -18.65 -34.04
C SER A 45 -2.63 -19.49 -35.32
N GLY A 46 -1.51 -20.18 -35.58
CA GLY A 46 -1.36 -21.13 -36.68
C GLY A 46 -0.15 -22.04 -36.50
N SER A 47 0.06 -22.90 -37.50
CA SER A 47 1.28 -23.72 -37.60
C SER A 47 2.50 -22.86 -37.94
N TRP A 48 3.71 -23.38 -37.69
CA TRP A 48 4.91 -22.83 -38.32
C TRP A 48 4.73 -22.84 -39.85
N VAL A 49 5.13 -21.74 -40.49
CA VAL A 49 5.04 -21.54 -41.95
C VAL A 49 6.43 -21.32 -42.51
N GLU A 50 6.82 -22.18 -43.45
CA GLU A 50 8.05 -22.01 -44.21
C GLU A 50 7.86 -21.05 -45.38
N SER A 51 8.93 -20.37 -45.75
CA SER A 51 9.04 -19.67 -47.03
C SER A 51 10.24 -20.21 -47.80
N ASN A 52 10.08 -20.37 -49.12
CA ASN A 52 11.11 -20.84 -50.05
C ASN A 52 11.66 -22.26 -49.79
N ASP A 53 10.98 -23.07 -48.97
CA ASP A 53 11.22 -24.51 -48.82
C ASP A 53 9.92 -25.30 -49.10
N ASN A 54 9.83 -26.55 -48.67
CA ASN A 54 8.80 -27.51 -49.04
C ASN A 54 7.58 -27.55 -48.09
N ASN A 55 7.58 -26.73 -47.04
CA ASN A 55 6.58 -26.62 -45.99
C ASN A 55 6.28 -27.95 -45.27
N SER A 56 7.30 -28.79 -45.06
CA SER A 56 7.19 -30.11 -44.45
C SER A 56 8.04 -30.24 -43.17
N ALA A 57 7.40 -30.53 -42.05
CA ALA A 57 8.08 -30.70 -40.77
C ALA A 57 9.10 -31.86 -40.70
N SER A 58 9.07 -32.82 -41.63
CA SER A 58 9.94 -34.02 -41.58
C SER A 58 11.10 -34.04 -42.59
N ASN A 59 11.15 -33.07 -43.51
CA ASN A 59 12.05 -33.08 -44.65
C ASN A 59 12.18 -31.66 -45.21
N GLY A 60 13.27 -31.34 -45.91
CA GLY A 60 13.58 -29.96 -46.31
C GLY A 60 14.85 -29.45 -45.63
N TYR A 61 15.22 -28.22 -45.97
CA TYR A 61 16.33 -27.45 -45.38
C TYR A 61 16.00 -26.97 -43.98
N ILE A 62 14.72 -26.71 -43.72
CA ILE A 62 14.14 -26.51 -42.40
C ILE A 62 13.29 -27.74 -42.08
N ARG A 63 13.50 -28.37 -40.92
CA ARG A 63 12.72 -29.56 -40.50
C ARG A 63 12.87 -29.83 -39.01
N ILE A 64 12.04 -30.69 -38.46
CA ILE A 64 12.18 -31.22 -37.11
C ILE A 64 12.90 -32.57 -37.16
N THR A 65 14.01 -32.70 -36.43
CA THR A 65 14.77 -33.95 -36.30
C THR A 65 15.35 -34.06 -34.90
N GLY A 66 15.31 -35.26 -34.31
CA GLY A 66 15.84 -35.48 -32.95
C GLY A 66 15.07 -34.73 -31.85
N GLY A 67 13.84 -34.29 -32.14
CA GLY A 67 13.04 -33.48 -31.21
C GLY A 67 13.35 -31.98 -31.24
N GLN A 68 14.11 -31.51 -32.24
CA GLN A 68 14.51 -30.11 -32.37
C GLN A 68 14.23 -29.59 -33.77
N LEU A 69 13.96 -28.30 -33.89
CA LEU A 69 13.90 -27.62 -35.17
C LEU A 69 15.32 -27.45 -35.71
N TYR A 70 15.54 -27.81 -36.97
CA TYR A 70 16.85 -27.93 -37.61
C TYR A 70 16.90 -27.17 -38.92
N PHE A 71 17.96 -26.38 -39.10
CA PHE A 71 18.26 -25.62 -40.31
C PHE A 71 19.61 -26.04 -40.89
N TYR A 72 19.69 -26.19 -42.21
CA TYR A 72 20.94 -26.36 -42.96
C TYR A 72 20.77 -25.92 -44.42
N TYR A 73 21.83 -25.46 -45.10
CA TYR A 73 21.77 -24.91 -46.47
C TYR A 73 20.75 -23.76 -46.66
N ILE A 74 20.83 -22.71 -45.83
CA ILE A 74 19.88 -21.59 -45.83
C ILE A 74 20.36 -20.43 -46.71
N TRP A 75 19.56 -20.07 -47.73
CA TRP A 75 19.80 -19.02 -48.71
C TRP A 75 18.70 -17.96 -48.71
N THR A 76 17.44 -18.38 -48.80
CA THR A 76 16.28 -17.48 -48.74
C THR A 76 15.14 -18.03 -47.87
N GLU A 77 15.38 -19.21 -47.31
CA GLU A 77 14.46 -19.96 -46.50
C GLU A 77 14.33 -19.32 -45.12
N ASN A 78 13.12 -19.36 -44.58
CA ASN A 78 12.84 -18.91 -43.22
C ASN A 78 11.60 -19.63 -42.70
N LEU A 79 11.47 -19.64 -41.38
CA LEU A 79 10.33 -20.21 -40.68
C LEU A 79 9.74 -19.14 -39.76
N ARG A 80 8.42 -18.99 -39.78
CA ARG A 80 7.71 -18.03 -38.92
C ARG A 80 6.49 -18.63 -38.26
N ARG A 81 6.08 -18.06 -37.13
CA ARG A 81 4.82 -18.41 -36.45
C ARG A 81 4.26 -17.21 -35.69
N THR A 82 2.94 -17.20 -35.55
CA THR A 82 2.18 -16.06 -35.01
C THR A 82 1.46 -16.47 -33.73
N ALA A 83 1.48 -15.58 -32.74
CA ALA A 83 0.68 -15.64 -31.51
C ALA A 83 -0.21 -14.38 -31.43
N ASP A 84 -1.38 -14.54 -30.82
CA ASP A 84 -2.26 -13.41 -30.47
C ASP A 84 -1.93 -12.98 -29.05
N LEU A 85 -1.24 -11.85 -28.92
CA LEU A 85 -0.84 -11.29 -27.64
C LEU A 85 -1.66 -10.04 -27.27
N SER A 86 -2.76 -9.77 -27.97
CA SER A 86 -3.49 -8.51 -27.84
C SER A 86 -4.22 -8.32 -26.50
N SER A 87 -4.39 -9.39 -25.72
CA SER A 87 -5.06 -9.38 -24.42
C SER A 87 -4.11 -9.46 -23.23
N TYR A 88 -2.79 -9.35 -23.46
CA TYR A 88 -1.77 -9.47 -22.42
C TYR A 88 -1.09 -8.12 -22.19
N THR A 89 -0.56 -7.92 -20.98
CA THR A 89 0.08 -6.67 -20.56
C THR A 89 1.60 -6.72 -20.73
N SER A 90 2.18 -7.92 -20.65
CA SER A 90 3.59 -8.16 -20.99
C SER A 90 3.80 -9.53 -21.63
N ALA A 91 4.89 -9.69 -22.38
CA ALA A 91 5.29 -10.98 -22.93
C ALA A 91 6.80 -11.08 -23.12
N SER A 92 7.36 -12.27 -22.86
CA SER A 92 8.76 -12.59 -23.16
C SER A 92 8.86 -13.77 -24.12
N LEU A 93 9.85 -13.74 -25.02
CA LEU A 93 10.17 -14.82 -25.95
C LEU A 93 11.45 -15.53 -25.47
N SER A 94 11.38 -16.85 -25.34
CA SER A 94 12.54 -17.68 -25.04
C SER A 94 12.65 -18.92 -25.94
N PHE A 95 13.88 -19.37 -26.19
CA PHE A 95 14.18 -20.65 -26.84
C PHE A 95 15.63 -21.07 -26.60
N ASP A 96 15.88 -22.38 -26.66
CA ASP A 96 17.23 -22.94 -26.66
C ASP A 96 17.77 -23.01 -28.08
N TRP A 97 19.06 -22.75 -28.27
CA TRP A 97 19.69 -22.80 -29.57
C TRP A 97 21.09 -23.42 -29.55
N GLN A 98 21.47 -23.98 -30.71
CA GLN A 98 22.81 -24.44 -30.98
C GLN A 98 23.17 -24.13 -32.44
N THR A 99 24.30 -23.46 -32.65
CA THR A 99 24.93 -23.26 -33.96
C THR A 99 26.11 -24.21 -34.13
N SER A 100 26.40 -24.59 -35.37
CA SER A 100 27.57 -25.38 -35.72
C SER A 100 28.12 -24.90 -37.05
N SER A 101 29.43 -24.63 -37.06
CA SER A 101 30.21 -24.28 -38.24
C SER A 101 29.73 -23.05 -39.02
N LEU A 102 28.92 -22.16 -38.44
CA LEU A 102 28.57 -20.91 -39.13
C LEU A 102 29.81 -20.02 -39.25
N GLU A 103 30.22 -19.76 -40.49
CA GLU A 103 31.46 -19.05 -40.79
C GLU A 103 31.31 -17.53 -40.66
N SER A 104 32.40 -16.79 -40.82
CA SER A 104 32.37 -15.33 -40.69
C SER A 104 31.41 -14.73 -41.73
N GLY A 105 30.36 -14.07 -41.21
CA GLY A 105 29.30 -13.49 -42.01
C GLY A 105 28.06 -14.37 -42.13
N GLU A 106 28.08 -15.64 -41.73
CA GLU A 106 26.92 -16.52 -41.67
C GLU A 106 26.33 -16.53 -40.26
N THR A 107 25.06 -16.17 -40.14
CA THR A 107 24.38 -16.10 -38.85
C THR A 107 22.94 -16.57 -38.97
N LEU A 108 22.37 -17.06 -37.87
CA LEU A 108 20.93 -17.15 -37.68
C LEU A 108 20.46 -15.82 -37.09
N ALA A 109 19.31 -15.32 -37.51
CA ALA A 109 18.62 -14.20 -36.88
C ALA A 109 17.25 -14.65 -36.39
N ILE A 110 16.91 -14.21 -35.17
CA ILE A 110 15.53 -14.18 -34.70
C ILE A 110 14.97 -12.77 -34.95
N GLN A 111 13.78 -12.70 -35.54
CA GLN A 111 13.10 -11.45 -35.83
C GLN A 111 11.67 -11.47 -35.32
N ILE A 112 11.11 -10.31 -35.01
CA ILE A 112 9.73 -10.14 -34.54
C ILE A 112 8.98 -9.08 -35.33
N SER A 113 7.65 -9.19 -35.37
CA SER A 113 6.76 -8.23 -36.03
C SER A 113 5.42 -8.15 -35.30
N SER A 114 4.92 -6.93 -35.06
CA SER A 114 3.55 -6.69 -34.56
C SER A 114 2.47 -6.73 -35.66
N ASN A 115 2.86 -6.89 -36.93
CA ASN A 115 1.92 -6.94 -38.06
C ASN A 115 2.15 -8.13 -39.01
N GLY A 116 3.05 -9.04 -38.63
CA GLY A 116 3.43 -10.21 -39.42
C GLY A 116 4.14 -9.95 -40.75
N SER A 117 4.51 -8.69 -41.05
CA SER A 117 5.02 -8.27 -42.37
C SER A 117 6.31 -7.46 -42.28
N SER A 118 6.40 -6.48 -41.38
CA SER A 118 7.60 -5.67 -41.12
C SER A 118 8.31 -6.21 -39.90
N PHE A 119 9.54 -6.70 -40.08
CA PHE A 119 10.27 -7.42 -39.05
C PHE A 119 11.46 -6.61 -38.51
N THR A 120 11.60 -6.60 -37.20
CA THR A 120 12.78 -6.12 -36.46
C THR A 120 13.63 -7.32 -36.07
N THR A 121 14.95 -7.23 -36.26
CA THR A 121 15.87 -8.27 -35.75
C THR A 121 16.05 -8.09 -34.26
N LEU A 122 15.78 -9.15 -33.51
CA LEU A 122 15.96 -9.20 -32.07
C LEU A 122 17.41 -9.57 -31.71
N ASP A 123 17.95 -10.63 -32.32
CA ASP A 123 19.35 -11.04 -32.11
C ASP A 123 19.88 -11.88 -33.29
N THR A 124 21.21 -12.05 -33.36
CA THR A 124 21.90 -12.89 -34.34
C THR A 124 22.93 -13.85 -33.70
N PHE A 125 22.88 -15.11 -34.09
CA PHE A 125 23.72 -16.18 -33.56
C PHE A 125 24.73 -16.65 -34.62
N SER A 126 25.98 -16.87 -34.23
CA SER A 126 27.09 -17.18 -35.14
C SER A 126 28.04 -18.24 -34.57
N GLY A 127 28.94 -18.76 -35.41
CA GLY A 127 30.00 -19.66 -35.00
C GLY A 127 29.53 -21.07 -34.65
N SER A 128 30.07 -21.61 -33.55
CA SER A 128 29.74 -22.94 -33.01
C SER A 128 29.51 -22.82 -31.50
N GLN A 129 28.28 -22.45 -31.16
CA GLN A 129 27.87 -22.05 -29.81
C GLN A 129 26.54 -22.69 -29.44
N THR A 130 26.20 -22.66 -28.16
CA THR A 130 24.88 -23.03 -27.65
C THR A 130 24.49 -22.09 -26.52
N GLY A 131 23.21 -21.88 -26.33
CA GLY A 131 22.69 -21.04 -25.26
C GLY A 131 21.17 -21.03 -25.25
N THR A 132 20.62 -20.16 -24.40
CA THR A 132 19.20 -19.87 -24.32
C THR A 132 19.01 -18.39 -24.63
N PHE A 133 18.08 -18.09 -25.52
CA PHE A 133 17.62 -16.73 -25.78
C PHE A 133 16.45 -16.43 -24.85
N ASN A 134 16.39 -15.21 -24.32
CA ASN A 134 15.25 -14.70 -23.57
C ASN A 134 15.17 -13.18 -23.76
N GLN A 135 14.04 -12.66 -24.20
CA GLN A 135 13.86 -11.22 -24.42
C GLN A 135 12.42 -10.78 -24.16
N ASP A 136 12.26 -9.61 -23.53
CA ASP A 136 10.97 -8.92 -23.47
C ASP A 136 10.52 -8.47 -24.87
N ILE A 137 9.31 -8.87 -25.26
CA ILE A 137 8.69 -8.56 -26.54
C ILE A 137 7.41 -7.73 -26.40
N SER A 138 7.18 -7.14 -25.22
CA SER A 138 5.96 -6.39 -24.88
C SER A 138 5.66 -5.26 -25.89
N ALA A 139 6.70 -4.55 -26.34
CA ALA A 139 6.59 -3.50 -27.36
C ALA A 139 6.11 -3.99 -28.75
N TYR A 140 6.10 -5.30 -29.00
CA TYR A 140 5.69 -5.92 -30.26
C TYR A 140 4.38 -6.71 -30.14
N MET A 141 3.70 -6.66 -28.98
CA MET A 141 2.44 -7.34 -28.76
C MET A 141 1.32 -6.78 -29.63
N SER A 142 0.50 -7.69 -30.15
CA SER A 142 -0.61 -7.43 -31.05
C SER A 142 -1.35 -8.74 -31.27
N SER A 143 -2.48 -8.68 -31.99
CA SER A 143 -3.16 -9.89 -32.47
C SER A 143 -2.41 -10.64 -33.58
N ASN A 144 -1.29 -10.09 -34.07
CA ASN A 144 -0.49 -10.65 -35.15
C ASN A 144 1.01 -10.72 -34.80
N THR A 145 1.35 -10.85 -33.51
CA THR A 145 2.75 -10.91 -33.09
C THR A 145 3.42 -12.15 -33.66
N THR A 146 4.40 -11.94 -34.53
CA THR A 146 4.97 -12.99 -35.37
C THR A 146 6.47 -13.05 -35.17
N ILE A 147 6.97 -14.21 -34.78
CA ILE A 147 8.40 -14.52 -34.70
C ILE A 147 8.87 -15.19 -35.99
N ARG A 148 10.12 -14.92 -36.39
CA ARG A 148 10.73 -15.49 -37.60
C ARG A 148 12.20 -15.83 -37.40
N PHE A 149 12.55 -17.08 -37.69
CA PHE A 149 13.93 -17.54 -37.83
C PHE A 149 14.36 -17.49 -39.29
N ILE A 150 15.47 -16.81 -39.56
CA ILE A 150 16.04 -16.62 -40.91
C ILE A 150 17.56 -16.53 -40.80
N LYS A 151 18.29 -16.64 -41.91
CA LYS A 151 19.69 -16.20 -41.90
C LYS A 151 19.81 -14.69 -41.62
N GLY A 152 20.69 -14.30 -40.72
CA GLY A 152 21.01 -12.89 -40.44
C GLY A 152 22.08 -12.31 -41.36
N GLY A 153 22.86 -13.16 -42.02
CA GLY A 153 24.01 -12.77 -42.85
C GLY A 153 24.08 -13.48 -44.21
N GLY A 154 25.26 -13.95 -44.61
CA GLY A 154 25.55 -14.69 -45.83
C GLY A 154 24.79 -16.02 -45.97
N ASN A 155 24.81 -16.59 -47.17
CA ASN A 155 24.13 -17.86 -47.48
C ASN A 155 24.92 -19.04 -46.93
N TRP A 156 24.27 -19.91 -46.17
CA TRP A 156 24.87 -21.13 -45.66
C TRP A 156 24.98 -22.13 -46.81
N SER A 157 26.22 -22.39 -47.22
CA SER A 157 26.51 -23.15 -48.43
C SER A 157 27.25 -24.44 -48.15
N ASP A 158 27.65 -24.70 -46.90
CA ASP A 158 28.18 -25.99 -46.46
C ASP A 158 27.09 -26.79 -45.72
N SER A 159 27.16 -28.11 -45.91
CA SER A 159 26.42 -29.10 -45.12
C SER A 159 26.81 -29.16 -43.64
N SER A 160 27.93 -28.55 -43.25
CA SER A 160 28.32 -28.39 -41.85
C SER A 160 27.57 -27.26 -41.14
N ASP A 161 27.04 -26.29 -41.89
CA ASP A 161 26.37 -25.09 -41.38
C ASP A 161 25.00 -25.50 -40.87
N ARG A 162 24.88 -25.58 -39.55
CA ARG A 162 23.70 -26.15 -38.91
C ARG A 162 23.27 -25.31 -37.74
N VAL A 163 21.95 -25.20 -37.60
CA VAL A 163 21.33 -24.65 -36.42
C VAL A 163 20.27 -25.61 -35.90
N TYR A 164 20.23 -25.76 -34.58
CA TYR A 164 19.19 -26.43 -33.85
C TYR A 164 18.52 -25.42 -32.93
N ILE A 165 17.19 -25.47 -32.85
CA ILE A 165 16.36 -24.63 -32.00
C ILE A 165 15.40 -25.56 -31.26
N ASP A 166 15.21 -25.32 -29.97
CA ASP A 166 14.30 -26.10 -29.14
C ASP A 166 13.57 -25.21 -28.13
N ASN A 167 12.50 -25.73 -27.52
CA ASN A 167 11.76 -25.09 -26.43
C ASN A 167 11.30 -23.65 -26.72
N VAL A 168 10.84 -23.37 -27.95
CA VAL A 168 10.34 -22.04 -28.31
C VAL A 168 9.09 -21.74 -27.50
N THR A 169 9.15 -20.72 -26.66
CA THR A 169 8.08 -20.32 -25.74
C THR A 169 7.92 -18.81 -25.76
N ILE A 170 6.69 -18.33 -26.00
CA ILE A 170 6.30 -16.98 -25.57
C ILE A 170 5.55 -17.14 -24.26
N THR A 171 6.07 -16.55 -23.19
CA THR A 171 5.36 -16.43 -21.91
C THR A 171 4.67 -15.09 -21.91
N ALA A 172 3.34 -15.08 -21.86
CA ALA A 172 2.53 -13.89 -21.84
C ALA A 172 1.81 -13.77 -20.50
N THR A 173 1.91 -12.60 -19.87
CA THR A 173 1.29 -12.33 -18.58
C THR A 173 0.12 -11.38 -18.81
N SER A 174 -1.07 -11.80 -18.40
CA SER A 174 -2.16 -10.86 -18.17
C SER A 174 -2.13 -10.53 -16.69
N VAL A 175 -1.65 -9.34 -16.36
CA VAL A 175 -2.01 -8.72 -15.09
C VAL A 175 -3.47 -8.29 -15.27
N PRO A 176 -4.40 -8.68 -14.37
CA PRO A 176 -5.70 -8.04 -14.37
C PRO A 176 -5.43 -6.54 -14.25
N LEU A 177 -5.90 -5.78 -15.22
CA LEU A 177 -5.85 -4.33 -15.14
C LEU A 177 -6.92 -3.95 -14.11
N ILE A 178 -6.53 -3.99 -12.84
CA ILE A 178 -7.32 -3.48 -11.73
C ILE A 178 -7.09 -1.97 -11.72
N ASP A 179 -8.19 -1.29 -11.45
CA ASP A 179 -8.40 0.16 -11.45
C ASP A 179 -9.37 0.31 -10.28
N THR A 180 -8.82 0.26 -9.07
CA THR A 180 -9.58 0.07 -7.82
C THR A 180 -10.52 1.25 -7.56
N ASP A 181 -10.12 2.44 -7.96
CA ASP A 181 -10.88 3.68 -7.86
C ASP A 181 -11.66 4.10 -9.11
N GLY A 182 -11.41 3.46 -10.25
CA GLY A 182 -12.08 3.76 -11.51
C GLY A 182 -11.64 5.08 -12.15
N ASP A 183 -10.47 5.61 -11.80
CA ASP A 183 -9.91 6.82 -12.39
C ASP A 183 -9.39 6.62 -13.83
N GLY A 184 -9.19 5.34 -14.22
CA GLY A 184 -8.73 4.92 -15.55
C GLY A 184 -7.21 4.78 -15.66
N ILE A 185 -6.49 4.98 -14.56
CA ILE A 185 -5.13 4.57 -14.27
C ILE A 185 -5.25 3.19 -13.60
N TYR A 186 -4.20 2.38 -13.74
CA TYR A 186 -4.24 1.03 -13.22
C TYR A 186 -3.37 0.97 -12.00
N ASP A 187 -3.76 0.19 -11.01
CA ASP A 187 -3.10 0.09 -9.70
C ASP A 187 -1.57 -0.11 -9.80
N THR A 188 -1.09 -0.76 -10.87
CA THR A 188 0.35 -0.91 -11.16
C THR A 188 1.12 0.39 -11.48
N VAL A 189 0.42 1.51 -11.65
CA VAL A 189 0.92 2.83 -12.08
C VAL A 189 0.32 3.95 -11.23
N ASP A 190 -0.85 3.70 -10.66
CA ASP A 190 -1.45 4.56 -9.65
C ASP A 190 -0.51 4.69 -8.43
N LEU A 191 -0.65 5.79 -7.70
CA LEU A 191 0.10 6.05 -6.47
C LEU A 191 -0.83 6.10 -5.25
N ASP A 192 -2.15 6.05 -5.47
CA ASP A 192 -3.22 6.18 -4.48
C ASP A 192 -4.40 5.34 -5.01
N ASP A 193 -4.26 4.01 -4.91
CA ASP A 193 -5.11 3.00 -5.57
C ASP A 193 -6.61 3.12 -5.22
N ASP A 194 -6.94 3.66 -4.05
CA ASP A 194 -8.31 3.88 -3.62
C ASP A 194 -8.74 5.36 -3.52
N ASN A 195 -7.84 6.29 -3.85
CA ASN A 195 -8.12 7.72 -3.95
C ASN A 195 -8.66 8.33 -2.65
N ASP A 196 -8.24 7.79 -1.51
CA ASP A 196 -8.57 8.29 -0.17
C ASP A 196 -7.65 9.48 0.23
N GLY A 197 -6.58 9.72 -0.54
CA GLY A 197 -5.64 10.82 -0.35
C GLY A 197 -4.34 10.44 0.37
N ILE A 198 -4.16 9.18 0.74
CA ILE A 198 -2.91 8.58 1.20
C ILE A 198 -2.29 7.85 -0.01
N THR A 199 -0.97 7.86 -0.14
CA THR A 199 -0.32 7.10 -1.21
C THR A 199 -0.05 5.67 -0.77
N ASP A 200 -0.06 4.69 -1.68
CA ASP A 200 0.23 3.28 -1.34
C ASP A 200 1.57 3.13 -0.59
N GLU A 201 2.58 3.95 -0.92
CA GLU A 201 3.89 3.95 -0.24
C GLU A 201 3.78 4.28 1.27
N GLU A 202 2.83 5.14 1.66
CA GLU A 202 2.56 5.56 3.04
C GLU A 202 1.54 4.66 3.76
N GLU A 203 0.88 3.76 3.03
CA GLU A 203 -0.05 2.75 3.58
C GLU A 203 0.62 1.39 3.81
N TYR A 204 1.82 1.21 3.28
CA TYR A 204 2.62 0.02 3.57
C TYR A 204 3.25 0.07 4.96
N CYS A 205 3.03 -0.98 5.74
CA CYS A 205 3.64 -1.15 7.05
C CYS A 205 5.15 -1.38 6.97
N THR A 206 5.84 -1.06 8.07
CA THR A 206 7.26 -1.41 8.31
C THR A 206 8.21 -0.90 7.23
N SER A 207 8.53 0.39 7.23
CA SER A 207 9.55 0.95 6.35
C SER A 207 10.96 0.76 6.94
N ILE A 208 11.78 -0.05 6.28
CA ILE A 208 13.24 0.06 6.47
C ILE A 208 13.72 1.16 5.55
N ASN A 209 13.97 2.33 6.13
CA ASN A 209 14.80 3.33 5.49
C ASN A 209 16.24 3.17 5.99
N ALA A 210 17.07 2.55 5.16
CA ALA A 210 18.48 2.35 5.45
C ALA A 210 19.32 3.11 4.42
N SER A 211 19.91 4.23 4.84
CA SER A 211 21.02 4.80 4.09
C SER A 211 22.15 3.78 4.05
N PHE A 212 22.54 3.34 2.85
CA PHE A 212 23.74 2.54 2.68
C PHE A 212 24.90 3.45 2.28
N LEU A 213 25.88 3.55 3.18
CA LEU A 213 26.90 4.58 3.14
C LEU A 213 28.24 4.09 2.56
N THR A 214 28.68 4.84 1.55
CA THR A 214 30.04 5.36 1.34
C THR A 214 31.19 4.35 1.47
N SER A 215 31.51 3.63 0.40
CA SER A 215 32.87 3.11 0.24
C SER A 215 33.59 3.89 -0.85
N ALA A 216 34.81 4.34 -0.56
CA ALA A 216 35.68 5.05 -1.48
C ALA A 216 36.92 4.21 -1.84
N ASP A 217 36.85 2.88 -1.81
CA ASP A 217 38.01 2.00 -2.01
C ASP A 217 37.65 0.58 -2.49
N VAL A 218 38.63 -0.04 -3.15
CA VAL A 218 38.62 -1.23 -4.01
C VAL A 218 38.02 -2.53 -3.40
N GLY A 219 37.10 -3.23 -4.10
CA GLY A 219 36.70 -4.64 -3.89
C GLY A 219 35.21 -4.94 -3.66
N GLN A 220 34.82 -6.23 -3.76
CA GLN A 220 33.43 -6.71 -3.60
C GLN A 220 32.84 -6.32 -2.23
N ARG A 221 31.68 -5.67 -2.24
CA ARG A 221 30.93 -5.27 -1.03
C ARG A 221 29.50 -5.72 -1.11
N SER A 222 28.99 -6.25 0.00
CA SER A 222 27.60 -6.67 0.15
C SER A 222 26.94 -5.88 1.26
N VAL A 223 25.84 -5.19 0.97
CA VAL A 223 24.93 -4.62 1.97
C VAL A 223 23.78 -5.59 2.15
N VAL A 224 23.47 -5.94 3.40
CA VAL A 224 22.37 -6.84 3.74
C VAL A 224 21.32 -6.11 4.56
N ALA A 225 20.10 -6.02 4.03
CA ALA A 225 18.92 -5.55 4.75
C ALA A 225 17.89 -6.68 4.81
N ASN A 226 17.20 -6.79 5.96
CA ASN A 226 16.18 -7.81 6.19
C ASN A 226 14.83 -7.13 6.33
N HIS A 227 13.89 -7.45 5.45
CA HIS A 227 12.54 -6.90 5.44
C HIS A 227 11.54 -8.00 5.79
N THR A 228 10.66 -7.77 6.75
CA THR A 228 9.69 -8.77 7.21
C THR A 228 8.44 -8.69 6.33
N ASP A 229 8.08 -9.78 5.66
CA ASP A 229 6.85 -9.98 4.87
C ASP A 229 6.90 -9.65 3.36
N THR A 230 5.79 -9.83 2.64
CA THR A 230 5.63 -9.43 1.23
C THR A 230 5.78 -7.93 1.11
N GLY A 231 6.35 -7.41 0.03
CA GLY A 231 6.60 -5.98 0.02
C GLY A 231 7.09 -5.38 -1.27
N TYR A 232 7.47 -4.12 -1.12
CA TYR A 232 7.98 -3.25 -2.15
C TYR A 232 9.43 -2.89 -1.78
N LEU A 233 10.32 -2.84 -2.77
CA LEU A 233 11.70 -2.40 -2.60
C LEU A 233 11.97 -1.27 -3.58
N ARG A 234 12.42 -0.13 -3.06
CA ARG A 234 12.99 0.96 -3.84
C ARG A 234 14.44 1.19 -3.43
N LEU A 235 15.33 1.06 -4.40
CA LEU A 235 16.76 1.24 -4.23
C LEU A 235 17.23 2.46 -5.00
N ASP A 236 17.53 3.54 -4.26
CA ASP A 236 17.95 4.82 -4.81
C ASP A 236 19.44 5.02 -4.71
N PHE A 237 20.10 5.09 -5.85
CA PHE A 237 21.52 5.38 -5.93
C PHE A 237 21.72 6.88 -6.14
N SER A 238 22.14 7.59 -5.09
CA SER A 238 22.65 8.98 -5.19
C SER A 238 23.90 9.08 -6.05
N SER A 239 24.76 8.07 -6.01
CA SER A 239 25.87 7.90 -6.95
C SER A 239 26.25 6.43 -6.99
N MET A 240 26.82 5.98 -8.11
CA MET A 240 27.28 4.61 -8.21
C MET A 240 28.52 4.45 -9.07
N ASP A 241 29.22 3.38 -8.76
CA ASP A 241 30.24 2.78 -9.60
C ASP A 241 29.61 2.24 -10.89
N ASN A 242 30.49 1.86 -11.80
CA ASN A 242 30.23 1.29 -13.10
C ASN A 242 29.22 0.15 -13.03
N SER A 243 29.29 -0.76 -12.04
CA SER A 243 28.39 -1.92 -12.00
C SER A 243 28.02 -2.48 -10.63
N PHE A 244 26.81 -3.05 -10.55
CA PHE A 244 26.33 -3.78 -9.37
C PHE A 244 25.44 -4.98 -9.72
N GLN A 245 25.27 -5.87 -8.75
CA GLN A 245 24.31 -6.98 -8.79
C GLN A 245 23.43 -6.93 -7.55
N LEU A 246 22.14 -7.19 -7.70
CA LEU A 246 21.20 -7.30 -6.58
C LEU A 246 20.68 -8.74 -6.50
N ASP A 247 20.78 -9.34 -5.31
CA ASP A 247 20.15 -10.61 -4.97
C ASP A 247 19.08 -10.40 -3.89
N ILE A 248 17.89 -10.94 -4.10
CA ILE A 248 16.81 -10.96 -3.11
C ILE A 248 16.49 -12.41 -2.79
N ASN A 249 16.60 -12.80 -1.52
CA ASN A 249 16.41 -14.19 -1.08
C ASN A 249 17.32 -15.20 -1.79
N GLY A 250 18.50 -14.74 -2.22
CA GLY A 250 19.44 -15.53 -3.02
C GLY A 250 19.06 -15.71 -4.49
N THR A 251 17.99 -15.05 -4.95
CA THR A 251 17.63 -14.94 -6.37
C THR A 251 18.17 -13.63 -6.91
N THR A 252 19.02 -13.70 -7.93
CA THR A 252 19.55 -12.50 -8.60
C THR A 252 18.43 -11.80 -9.36
N VAL A 253 18.27 -10.49 -9.17
CA VAL A 253 17.24 -9.66 -9.80
C VAL A 253 17.45 -9.54 -11.31
N HIS A 254 18.69 -9.52 -11.77
CA HIS A 254 19.03 -9.59 -13.19
C HIS A 254 20.12 -10.64 -13.42
N PRO A 255 20.04 -11.52 -14.44
CA PRO A 255 21.02 -12.58 -14.65
C PRO A 255 22.43 -12.08 -14.98
N SER A 256 22.55 -10.88 -15.55
CA SER A 256 23.82 -10.17 -15.79
C SER A 256 24.07 -9.16 -14.67
N VAL A 257 25.34 -8.87 -14.37
CA VAL A 257 25.70 -7.69 -13.58
C VAL A 257 25.31 -6.43 -14.36
N LEU A 258 24.65 -5.48 -13.70
CA LEU A 258 24.18 -4.25 -14.32
C LEU A 258 25.34 -3.28 -14.48
N GLU A 259 25.72 -2.92 -15.72
CA GLU A 259 26.87 -2.05 -16.04
C GLU A 259 26.44 -0.74 -16.72
N PHE A 260 26.97 0.39 -16.25
CA PHE A 260 26.52 1.74 -16.56
C PHE A 260 27.60 2.63 -17.20
N GLU A 261 28.85 2.18 -17.25
CA GLU A 261 29.97 2.86 -17.93
C GLU A 261 30.35 2.16 -19.24
N SER A 262 30.63 2.96 -20.28
CA SER A 262 31.21 2.46 -21.52
C SER A 262 32.73 2.29 -21.38
N GLY A 263 33.29 1.07 -21.53
CA GLY A 263 34.74 0.90 -21.41
C GLY A 263 35.29 -0.49 -21.74
N ALA A 264 34.62 -1.54 -21.27
CA ALA A 264 34.71 -2.95 -21.65
C ALA A 264 33.78 -3.72 -20.68
N LEU A 265 33.15 -4.81 -21.10
CA LEU A 265 32.41 -5.68 -20.18
C LEU A 265 33.38 -6.67 -19.55
N ASP A 266 33.33 -6.84 -18.24
CA ASP A 266 33.89 -8.03 -17.61
C ASP A 266 32.94 -9.22 -17.83
N ALA A 267 33.42 -10.42 -17.49
CA ALA A 267 32.67 -11.64 -17.74
C ALA A 267 31.42 -11.71 -16.85
N GLY A 268 30.24 -11.57 -17.44
CA GLY A 268 28.95 -11.62 -16.74
C GLY A 268 28.22 -10.28 -16.69
N ASP A 269 28.84 -9.21 -17.19
CA ASP A 269 28.26 -7.87 -17.21
C ASP A 269 27.41 -7.64 -18.46
N GLU A 270 26.42 -6.76 -18.33
CA GLU A 270 25.63 -6.26 -19.45
C GLU A 270 25.35 -4.77 -19.28
N TYR A 271 25.49 -4.04 -20.39
CA TYR A 271 25.25 -2.60 -20.39
C TYR A 271 23.78 -2.29 -20.17
N PHE A 272 23.49 -1.33 -19.30
CA PHE A 272 22.15 -0.76 -19.13
C PHE A 272 22.09 0.63 -19.76
N VAL A 273 21.08 0.82 -20.59
CA VAL A 273 20.88 2.02 -21.42
C VAL A 273 19.46 2.52 -21.31
N PHE A 274 19.23 3.79 -21.62
CA PHE A 274 17.87 4.34 -21.68
C PHE A 274 17.08 3.67 -22.80
N GLN A 275 15.92 3.12 -22.47
CA GLN A 275 15.07 2.39 -23.42
C GLN A 275 14.66 3.24 -24.64
N SER A 276 14.52 4.55 -24.45
CA SER A 276 14.04 5.46 -25.49
C SER A 276 15.03 5.71 -26.63
N ASP A 277 16.35 5.63 -26.38
CA ASP A 277 17.37 5.96 -27.38
C ASP A 277 18.67 5.15 -27.31
N GLY A 278 18.77 4.19 -26.38
CA GLY A 278 19.96 3.37 -26.17
C GLY A 278 21.17 4.14 -25.65
N ALA A 279 20.98 5.34 -25.11
CA ALA A 279 22.08 6.13 -24.55
C ALA A 279 22.47 5.64 -23.15
N PHE A 280 23.74 5.85 -22.79
CA PHE A 280 24.23 5.63 -21.44
C PHE A 280 23.88 6.80 -20.51
N ILE A 281 23.82 6.50 -19.21
CA ILE A 281 23.82 7.51 -18.16
C ILE A 281 25.14 8.30 -18.16
N ASN A 282 25.08 9.64 -18.06
CA ASN A 282 26.29 10.47 -18.01
C ASN A 282 26.78 10.59 -16.57
N SER A 283 28.03 10.18 -16.31
CA SER A 283 28.67 10.31 -15.00
C SER A 283 27.83 9.72 -13.85
N PRO A 284 27.54 8.40 -13.85
CA PRO A 284 26.76 7.73 -12.80
C PRO A 284 27.34 7.93 -11.39
N TRP A 285 28.64 8.16 -11.27
CA TRP A 285 29.37 8.46 -10.03
C TRP A 285 29.17 9.88 -9.47
N THR A 286 28.43 10.76 -10.16
CA THR A 286 28.20 12.14 -9.70
C THR A 286 26.75 12.33 -9.32
N ALA A 287 26.48 12.59 -8.04
CA ALA A 287 25.13 12.83 -7.56
C ALA A 287 24.46 14.04 -8.19
N ASN A 288 23.13 13.97 -8.32
CA ASN A 288 22.33 15.10 -8.78
C ASN A 288 22.29 16.19 -7.70
N SER A 289 22.21 17.45 -8.12
CA SER A 289 22.09 18.58 -7.18
C SER A 289 20.64 18.89 -6.79
N ASN A 290 19.65 18.23 -7.40
CA ASN A 290 18.22 18.47 -7.21
C ASN A 290 17.51 17.42 -6.34
N GLY A 291 18.25 16.48 -5.74
CA GLY A 291 17.70 15.45 -4.86
C GLY A 291 17.24 14.17 -5.56
N LEU A 292 17.03 14.17 -6.89
CA LEU A 292 16.71 12.93 -7.61
C LEU A 292 17.87 11.93 -7.58
N PRO A 293 17.61 10.61 -7.54
CA PRO A 293 18.67 9.61 -7.63
C PRO A 293 19.27 9.53 -9.05
N ARG A 294 20.49 9.01 -9.15
CA ARG A 294 21.14 8.65 -10.42
C ARG A 294 20.48 7.44 -11.04
N LEU A 295 20.25 6.40 -10.25
CA LEU A 295 19.43 5.25 -10.60
C LEU A 295 18.44 4.93 -9.50
N ARG A 296 17.26 4.45 -9.90
CA ARG A 296 16.24 3.90 -9.02
C ARG A 296 15.89 2.51 -9.53
N LEU A 297 16.10 1.48 -8.70
CA LEU A 297 15.63 0.13 -8.99
C LEU A 297 14.44 -0.14 -8.07
N ILE A 298 13.30 -0.46 -8.66
CA ILE A 298 12.10 -0.86 -7.94
C ILE A 298 11.88 -2.34 -8.15
N VAL A 299 11.54 -3.06 -7.08
CA VAL A 299 10.92 -4.39 -7.14
C VAL A 299 9.56 -4.26 -6.46
N ASP A 300 8.50 -4.34 -7.23
CA ASP A 300 7.13 -4.17 -6.74
C ASP A 300 6.67 -5.38 -5.89
N GLU A 301 5.51 -5.25 -5.23
CA GLU A 301 4.81 -6.30 -4.47
C GLU A 301 4.53 -7.56 -5.29
N SER A 302 4.42 -7.37 -6.60
CA SER A 302 4.27 -8.42 -7.60
C SER A 302 5.58 -9.17 -7.93
N GLY A 303 6.72 -8.67 -7.42
CA GLY A 303 8.08 -9.19 -7.62
C GLY A 303 8.77 -8.73 -8.90
N GLN A 304 8.16 -7.83 -9.67
CA GLN A 304 8.69 -7.35 -10.93
C GLN A 304 9.68 -6.21 -10.69
N ALA A 305 10.84 -6.32 -11.32
CA ALA A 305 11.89 -5.31 -11.20
C ALA A 305 11.89 -4.34 -12.39
N THR A 306 11.97 -3.05 -12.10
CA THR A 306 12.10 -1.99 -13.09
C THR A 306 13.23 -1.04 -12.70
N LEU A 307 14.08 -0.69 -13.67
CA LEU A 307 15.21 0.20 -13.47
C LEU A 307 14.97 1.54 -14.17
N TYR A 308 15.31 2.62 -13.47
CA TYR A 308 15.22 3.98 -13.95
C TYR A 308 16.52 4.72 -13.73
N GLY A 309 16.78 5.75 -14.55
CA GLY A 309 17.94 6.61 -14.38
C GLY A 309 17.75 8.06 -14.81
N THR A 310 18.65 8.93 -14.37
CA THR A 310 18.72 10.33 -14.79
C THR A 310 19.83 10.53 -15.84
N ARG A 311 19.47 10.94 -17.07
CA ARG A 311 20.44 11.13 -18.18
C ARG A 311 21.67 11.95 -17.83
N SER A 312 21.50 13.04 -17.10
CA SER A 312 22.58 13.91 -16.64
C SER A 312 22.31 14.37 -15.22
N THR A 313 23.30 15.00 -14.60
CA THR A 313 23.19 15.53 -13.23
C THR A 313 22.19 16.67 -13.05
N SER A 314 21.58 17.12 -14.16
CA SER A 314 20.57 18.16 -14.21
C SER A 314 19.21 17.67 -14.74
N SER A 315 19.03 16.36 -14.94
CA SER A 315 17.73 15.79 -15.31
C SER A 315 16.70 16.10 -14.21
N THR A 316 15.47 16.40 -14.61
CA THR A 316 14.35 16.70 -13.71
C THR A 316 13.37 15.54 -13.58
N SER A 317 13.64 14.41 -14.24
CA SER A 317 12.81 13.21 -14.23
C SER A 317 13.68 11.97 -14.38
N LEU A 318 13.14 10.84 -13.92
CA LEU A 318 13.68 9.50 -14.14
C LEU A 318 13.17 8.94 -15.47
N GLU A 319 14.00 8.15 -16.17
CA GLU A 319 13.65 7.48 -17.42
C GLU A 319 13.93 5.99 -17.32
N VAL A 320 13.07 5.17 -17.91
CA VAL A 320 13.22 3.70 -17.91
C VAL A 320 14.51 3.29 -18.61
N MET A 321 15.21 2.35 -18.00
CA MET A 321 16.44 1.74 -18.50
C MET A 321 16.25 0.25 -18.71
N GLU A 322 16.96 -0.28 -19.70
CA GLU A 322 16.93 -1.71 -20.07
C GLU A 322 18.34 -2.22 -20.34
N ALA A 323 18.52 -3.54 -20.23
CA ALA A 323 19.74 -4.19 -20.65
C ALA A 323 19.90 -4.06 -22.17
N GLN A 324 21.08 -3.69 -22.65
CA GLN A 324 21.35 -3.44 -24.07
C GLN A 324 21.14 -4.70 -24.94
N GLY A 325 21.36 -5.89 -24.38
CA GLY A 325 21.07 -7.17 -25.03
C GLY A 325 19.59 -7.57 -24.96
N GLY A 326 18.73 -6.78 -24.31
CA GLY A 326 17.31 -7.06 -24.12
C GLY A 326 17.03 -8.13 -23.08
N THR A 327 18.02 -8.50 -22.27
CA THR A 327 17.87 -9.46 -21.17
C THR A 327 16.88 -8.92 -20.13
N PRO A 328 15.80 -9.65 -19.82
CA PRO A 328 14.81 -9.18 -18.85
C PRO A 328 15.28 -9.41 -17.41
N PHE A 329 14.69 -8.64 -16.48
CA PHE A 329 14.78 -8.92 -15.06
C PHE A 329 14.09 -10.24 -14.70
N ASN A 330 14.60 -10.91 -13.66
CA ASN A 330 13.94 -12.05 -13.04
C ASN A 330 12.79 -11.54 -12.16
N THR A 331 11.67 -12.26 -12.15
CA THR A 331 10.61 -12.05 -11.15
C THR A 331 11.08 -12.57 -9.80
N ILE A 332 11.02 -11.72 -8.79
CA ILE A 332 11.37 -12.04 -7.41
C ILE A 332 10.17 -12.66 -6.71
N THR A 333 10.43 -13.70 -5.92
CA THR A 333 9.42 -14.26 -5.03
C THR A 333 9.64 -13.71 -3.64
N TRP A 334 8.76 -12.81 -3.22
CA TRP A 334 8.64 -12.40 -1.83
C TRP A 334 8.30 -13.60 -0.94
N ILE A 335 8.75 -13.60 0.32
CA ILE A 335 8.47 -14.66 1.28
C ILE A 335 7.49 -14.13 2.34
N PRO A 336 6.18 -14.39 2.19
CA PRO A 336 5.18 -13.92 3.15
C PRO A 336 5.45 -14.39 4.58
N GLY A 337 5.23 -13.52 5.56
CA GLY A 337 5.43 -13.78 6.98
C GLY A 337 6.87 -14.14 7.38
N SER A 338 7.87 -13.83 6.55
CA SER A 338 9.29 -14.13 6.80
C SER A 338 10.20 -13.00 6.33
N ASN A 339 11.46 -13.00 6.78
CA ASN A 339 12.43 -12.01 6.32
C ASN A 339 12.85 -12.26 4.87
N ASN A 340 12.70 -11.24 4.03
CA ASN A 340 13.38 -11.10 2.76
C ASN A 340 14.77 -10.49 2.98
N THR A 341 15.78 -11.06 2.35
CA THR A 341 17.16 -10.61 2.47
C THR A 341 17.63 -9.99 1.16
N PHE A 342 17.91 -8.69 1.18
CA PHE A 342 18.48 -7.95 0.05
C PHE A 342 19.99 -7.96 0.12
N THR A 343 20.68 -8.29 -0.96
CA THR A 343 22.15 -8.28 -1.05
C THR A 343 22.59 -7.51 -2.28
N ILE A 344 23.13 -6.31 -2.08
CA ILE A 344 23.68 -5.50 -3.18
C ILE A 344 25.19 -5.71 -3.26
N THR A 345 25.68 -6.18 -4.39
CA THR A 345 27.09 -6.50 -4.65
C THR A 345 27.71 -5.53 -5.65
N ASN A 346 28.68 -4.69 -5.23
CA ASN A 346 29.51 -3.89 -6.15
C ASN A 346 30.61 -4.77 -6.78
N GLN A 347 30.84 -4.65 -8.09
CA GLN A 347 31.97 -5.32 -8.76
C GLN A 347 33.22 -4.43 -8.77
N ALA A 348 34.40 -5.04 -8.90
CA ALA A 348 35.67 -4.29 -8.94
C ALA A 348 35.93 -3.77 -10.36
N GLY A 349 36.43 -2.54 -10.51
CA GLY A 349 36.55 -1.90 -11.83
C GLY A 349 37.51 -0.71 -11.88
N PRO A 350 37.79 -0.16 -13.08
CA PRO A 350 38.66 1.01 -13.23
C PRO A 350 37.90 2.33 -12.95
N GLY A 351 37.99 2.88 -11.75
CA GLY A 351 37.33 4.17 -11.43
C GLY A 351 37.24 4.44 -9.94
N PRO A 352 36.52 5.50 -9.51
CA PRO A 352 36.05 5.62 -8.13
C PRO A 352 35.08 4.47 -7.84
N GLU A 353 35.50 3.50 -7.03
CA GLU A 353 34.65 2.37 -6.65
C GLU A 353 33.69 2.74 -5.51
N GLY A 354 32.47 2.22 -5.59
CA GLY A 354 31.43 2.33 -4.56
C GLY A 354 30.16 3.05 -5.01
N PHE A 355 29.12 2.88 -4.22
CA PHE A 355 27.84 3.56 -4.41
C PHE A 355 27.38 4.22 -3.11
N THR A 356 26.52 5.22 -3.25
CA THR A 356 25.83 5.86 -2.13
C THR A 356 24.36 5.94 -2.47
N GLY A 357 23.51 5.78 -1.47
CA GLY A 357 22.08 5.71 -1.72
C GLY A 357 21.26 5.36 -0.49
N GLU A 358 19.97 5.17 -0.74
CA GLU A 358 18.96 4.83 0.24
C GLU A 358 18.20 3.61 -0.24
N LEU A 359 18.04 2.64 0.66
CA LEU A 359 17.17 1.49 0.47
C LEU A 359 15.91 1.79 1.25
N PHE A 360 14.79 1.79 0.54
CA PHE A 360 13.46 1.78 1.11
C PHE A 360 12.86 0.40 0.84
N ALA A 361 12.39 -0.26 1.88
CA ALA A 361 11.61 -1.48 1.75
C ALA A 361 10.45 -1.43 2.72
N SER A 362 9.25 -1.66 2.21
CA SER A 362 7.99 -1.63 2.95
C SER A 362 7.19 -2.90 2.67
N SER A 363 6.34 -3.31 3.61
CA SER A 363 5.48 -4.48 3.46
C SER A 363 4.03 -4.07 3.26
N VAL A 364 3.36 -4.69 2.30
CA VAL A 364 1.90 -4.59 2.21
C VAL A 364 1.32 -5.16 3.50
N CYS A 365 0.37 -4.45 4.09
CA CYS A 365 -0.30 -4.87 5.31
C CYS A 365 -1.81 -4.64 5.25
N ASP A 366 -2.47 -5.16 6.27
CA ASP A 366 -3.90 -5.31 6.47
C ASP A 366 -4.05 -5.13 7.99
N THR A 367 -4.32 -3.90 8.40
CA THR A 367 -4.12 -3.43 9.79
C THR A 367 -5.18 -4.01 10.73
N ASP A 368 -6.42 -4.07 10.26
CA ASP A 368 -7.58 -4.61 10.95
C ASP A 368 -7.77 -6.14 10.74
N GLY A 369 -7.14 -6.71 9.72
CA GLY A 369 -7.07 -8.15 9.47
C GLY A 369 -8.28 -8.71 8.74
N ASP A 370 -8.96 -7.91 7.92
CA ASP A 370 -10.17 -8.33 7.19
C ASP A 370 -9.88 -8.99 5.83
N GLY A 371 -8.65 -8.86 5.35
CA GLY A 371 -8.17 -9.40 4.08
C GLY A 371 -8.18 -8.42 2.91
N ILE A 372 -8.52 -7.16 3.13
CA ILE A 372 -8.25 -5.99 2.29
C ILE A 372 -6.94 -5.39 2.82
N SER A 373 -6.11 -4.84 1.93
CA SER A 373 -4.83 -4.26 2.35
C SER A 373 -5.00 -2.75 2.41
N ASN A 374 -4.33 -2.06 3.34
CA ASN A 374 -4.54 -0.64 3.62
C ASN A 374 -4.70 0.23 2.35
N HIS A 375 -3.78 0.14 1.37
CA HIS A 375 -3.89 0.80 0.05
C HIS A 375 -5.15 0.54 -0.81
N LEU A 376 -6.08 -0.27 -0.33
CA LEU A 376 -7.34 -0.60 -0.99
C LEU A 376 -8.53 -0.51 0.00
N ASP A 377 -8.27 -0.06 1.24
CA ASP A 377 -9.16 -0.05 2.38
C ASP A 377 -9.47 1.40 2.80
N LEU A 378 -10.74 1.79 2.81
CA LEU A 378 -11.14 3.17 3.13
C LEU A 378 -11.30 3.43 4.64
N ASP A 379 -11.11 2.42 5.48
CA ASP A 379 -11.14 2.45 6.96
C ASP A 379 -10.20 1.37 7.50
N SER A 380 -8.88 1.64 7.42
CA SER A 380 -7.81 0.67 7.62
C SER A 380 -7.75 0.04 9.01
N ASP A 381 -8.34 0.66 10.04
CA ASP A 381 -8.40 0.13 11.40
C ASP A 381 -9.82 -0.27 11.87
N ASN A 382 -10.83 0.01 11.03
CA ASN A 382 -12.23 -0.32 11.21
C ASN A 382 -12.90 0.34 12.43
N ASP A 383 -12.40 1.49 12.86
CA ASP A 383 -12.96 2.27 13.97
C ASP A 383 -14.20 3.10 13.57
N GLY A 384 -14.50 3.18 12.27
CA GLY A 384 -15.66 3.87 11.74
C GLY A 384 -15.44 5.35 11.39
N ILE A 385 -14.21 5.84 11.53
CA ILE A 385 -13.68 7.03 10.86
C ILE A 385 -13.03 6.54 9.54
N MET A 386 -13.01 7.36 8.49
CA MET A 386 -12.39 6.95 7.21
C MET A 386 -10.97 7.48 7.13
N ASP A 387 -10.09 6.78 6.43
CA ASP A 387 -8.68 7.15 6.23
C ASP A 387 -8.55 8.56 5.60
N ILE A 388 -9.44 8.94 4.68
CA ILE A 388 -9.54 10.32 4.14
C ILE A 388 -9.81 11.40 5.21
N VAL A 389 -10.51 11.06 6.29
CA VAL A 389 -10.77 11.97 7.42
C VAL A 389 -9.58 12.00 8.36
N GLU A 390 -8.98 10.85 8.65
CA GLU A 390 -7.89 10.69 9.61
C GLU A 390 -6.55 11.14 9.08
N SER A 391 -6.30 11.01 7.78
CA SER A 391 -5.10 11.54 7.12
C SER A 391 -4.99 13.06 7.24
N GLY A 392 -6.12 13.75 7.44
CA GLY A 392 -6.19 15.21 7.42
C GLY A 392 -6.20 15.82 6.01
N VAL A 393 -6.31 15.00 4.95
CA VAL A 393 -6.29 15.50 3.57
C VAL A 393 -7.46 16.46 3.27
N LEU A 394 -8.59 16.33 3.99
CA LEU A 394 -9.74 17.24 3.87
C LEU A 394 -9.46 18.68 4.33
N ASP A 395 -8.37 18.93 5.08
CA ASP A 395 -7.93 20.28 5.44
C ASP A 395 -7.20 20.99 4.28
N ILE A 396 -6.86 20.24 3.22
CA ILE A 396 -6.16 20.77 2.04
C ILE A 396 -7.13 21.53 1.13
N SER A 397 -6.75 22.75 0.78
CA SER A 397 -7.58 23.62 -0.05
C SER A 397 -7.85 22.99 -1.42
N GLY A 398 -9.11 22.65 -1.67
CA GLY A 398 -9.56 22.12 -2.97
C GLY A 398 -9.76 20.61 -2.97
N VAL A 399 -9.55 19.97 -1.82
CA VAL A 399 -9.98 18.61 -1.51
C VAL A 399 -11.35 18.67 -0.83
N SER A 400 -12.21 17.70 -1.13
CA SER A 400 -13.48 17.50 -0.45
C SER A 400 -13.95 16.07 -0.63
N ASP A 401 -14.71 15.56 0.34
CA ASP A 401 -15.52 14.34 0.22
C ASP A 401 -16.98 14.71 0.53
N SER A 402 -17.72 15.16 -0.48
CA SER A 402 -19.08 15.70 -0.31
C SER A 402 -20.16 14.61 -0.28
N ASN A 403 -19.87 13.45 -0.84
CA ASN A 403 -20.68 12.23 -0.88
C ASN A 403 -20.40 11.30 0.30
N ASN A 404 -19.33 11.55 1.04
CA ASN A 404 -18.91 10.80 2.23
C ASN A 404 -18.67 9.32 1.90
N ASP A 405 -18.03 9.06 0.76
CA ASP A 405 -17.73 7.71 0.28
C ASP A 405 -16.26 7.31 0.47
N GLY A 406 -15.50 8.09 1.24
CA GLY A 406 -14.11 7.79 1.59
C GLY A 406 -13.10 8.23 0.55
N ARG A 407 -13.54 8.85 -0.55
CA ARG A 407 -12.67 9.17 -1.69
C ARG A 407 -12.70 10.65 -2.03
N ILE A 408 -11.60 11.15 -2.56
CA ILE A 408 -11.50 12.56 -2.96
C ILE A 408 -12.45 12.85 -4.13
N ASP A 409 -13.35 13.81 -3.94
CA ASP A 409 -14.26 14.29 -4.97
C ASP A 409 -13.49 14.79 -6.21
N GLY A 410 -13.74 14.14 -7.34
CA GLY A 410 -13.21 14.55 -8.63
C GLY A 410 -11.83 13.99 -8.96
N ALA A 411 -11.26 13.14 -8.10
CA ALA A 411 -9.98 12.45 -8.34
C ALA A 411 -9.96 11.72 -9.70
N THR A 412 -11.05 11.02 -10.06
CA THR A 412 -11.30 10.41 -11.38
C THR A 412 -10.95 11.26 -12.61
N SER A 413 -11.01 12.59 -12.49
CA SER A 413 -10.64 13.51 -13.59
C SER A 413 -9.58 14.54 -13.20
N GLY A 414 -9.21 14.55 -11.94
CA GLY A 414 -8.31 15.47 -11.29
C GLY A 414 -6.97 14.84 -10.95
N SER A 415 -6.76 13.57 -11.29
CA SER A 415 -5.48 12.87 -11.18
C SER A 415 -4.66 12.97 -12.47
N GLY A 416 -3.34 12.89 -12.32
CA GLY A 416 -2.34 13.02 -13.39
C GLY A 416 -2.22 11.79 -14.28
N SER A 417 -0.99 11.42 -14.65
CA SER A 417 -0.68 10.12 -15.26
C SER A 417 -0.20 9.09 -14.22
N ASN A 418 -0.10 9.51 -12.96
CA ASN A 418 0.41 8.78 -11.81
C ASN A 418 -0.69 8.48 -10.77
N GLY A 419 -1.97 8.76 -11.05
CA GLY A 419 -3.08 8.40 -10.16
C GLY A 419 -3.32 9.34 -8.97
N LEU A 420 -2.25 9.96 -8.44
CA LEU A 420 -2.37 10.89 -7.33
C LEU A 420 -3.14 12.16 -7.69
N TYR A 421 -4.03 12.61 -6.80
CA TYR A 421 -4.84 13.80 -7.04
C TYR A 421 -3.99 15.09 -7.13
N ASN A 422 -4.17 15.86 -8.21
CA ASN A 422 -3.31 17.01 -8.54
C ASN A 422 -3.19 18.08 -7.43
N SER A 423 -4.19 18.19 -6.54
CA SER A 423 -4.19 19.20 -5.47
C SER A 423 -3.37 18.78 -4.25
N ILE A 424 -3.01 17.50 -4.15
CA ILE A 424 -2.27 16.94 -3.01
C ILE A 424 -0.86 16.51 -3.38
N GLU A 425 -0.41 16.66 -4.62
CA GLU A 425 0.93 16.26 -5.06
C GLU A 425 1.87 17.43 -5.40
N ASP A 426 3.18 17.16 -5.46
CA ASP A 426 4.20 18.15 -5.84
C ASP A 426 4.47 18.21 -7.35
N ASN A 427 4.29 17.09 -8.07
CA ASN A 427 4.49 16.97 -9.51
C ASN A 427 3.85 15.71 -10.09
N ASP A 428 3.39 15.75 -11.35
CA ASP A 428 2.79 14.60 -12.06
C ASP A 428 3.85 13.62 -12.61
N THR A 429 4.61 12.98 -11.73
CA THR A 429 5.50 11.86 -12.08
C THR A 429 5.17 10.64 -11.22
N ALA A 430 5.62 9.45 -11.65
CA ALA A 430 5.41 8.19 -10.93
C ALA A 430 6.08 8.11 -9.53
N TYR A 431 6.57 9.23 -9.00
CA TYR A 431 7.23 9.36 -7.71
C TYR A 431 6.84 10.68 -7.03
N ALA A 432 5.66 11.18 -7.37
CA ALA A 432 5.08 12.31 -6.70
C ALA A 432 5.00 12.03 -5.20
N ILE A 433 5.17 13.07 -4.40
CA ILE A 433 5.00 12.98 -2.96
C ILE A 433 3.85 13.88 -2.53
N LEU A 434 3.24 13.54 -1.40
CA LEU A 434 2.20 14.34 -0.79
C LEU A 434 2.72 15.76 -0.47
N SER A 435 1.88 16.74 -0.77
CA SER A 435 2.07 18.17 -0.48
C SER A 435 1.63 18.54 0.94
N TYR A 436 1.06 17.58 1.66
CA TYR A 436 0.66 17.65 3.05
C TYR A 436 1.35 16.56 3.87
N SER A 437 1.18 16.62 5.19
CA SER A 437 1.66 15.58 6.10
C SER A 437 0.45 14.84 6.64
N ILE A 438 0.45 13.52 6.49
CA ILE A 438 -0.52 12.63 7.09
C ILE A 438 -0.49 12.84 8.61
N LEU A 439 -1.66 12.82 9.26
CA LEU A 439 -1.74 13.06 10.70
C LEU A 439 -1.18 11.87 11.50
N ASP A 440 -0.50 12.25 12.58
CA ASP A 440 0.08 11.41 13.63
C ASP A 440 -0.09 12.23 14.92
N SER A 441 -1.27 12.13 15.51
CA SER A 441 -1.79 13.03 16.54
C SER A 441 -1.00 12.94 17.85
N ASP A 442 -0.47 11.75 18.18
CA ASP A 442 0.38 11.53 19.36
C ASP A 442 1.90 11.57 19.07
N SER A 443 2.29 11.61 17.78
CA SER A 443 3.66 11.65 17.29
C SER A 443 4.48 10.40 17.65
N ASP A 444 3.86 9.23 17.69
CA ASP A 444 4.54 7.94 17.95
C ASP A 444 5.15 7.29 16.70
N GLY A 445 4.80 7.79 15.52
CA GLY A 445 5.25 7.30 14.22
C GLY A 445 4.29 6.35 13.52
N SER A 446 3.09 6.16 14.06
CA SER A 446 1.95 5.50 13.42
C SER A 446 0.94 6.57 13.01
N TYR A 447 0.42 6.52 11.78
CA TYR A 447 -0.59 7.50 11.35
C TYR A 447 -1.95 7.18 11.96
N ASP A 448 -2.76 8.24 12.14
CA ASP A 448 -4.07 8.17 12.80
C ASP A 448 -4.97 7.08 12.18
N ALA A 449 -5.00 6.98 10.85
CA ALA A 449 -5.78 6.02 10.07
C ALA A 449 -5.49 4.52 10.35
N TYR A 450 -4.43 4.21 11.11
CA TYR A 450 -3.99 2.84 11.35
C TYR A 450 -4.04 2.46 12.84
N VAL A 451 -4.62 3.29 13.70
CA VAL A 451 -4.61 3.11 15.15
C VAL A 451 -5.95 3.50 15.80
N LEU A 452 -6.49 2.55 16.57
CA LEU A 452 -7.76 2.71 17.29
C LEU A 452 -7.78 3.80 18.39
N ASP A 453 -6.67 4.49 18.65
CA ASP A 453 -6.46 5.50 19.72
C ASP A 453 -5.42 6.50 19.22
N SER A 454 -5.82 7.40 18.33
CA SER A 454 -4.92 8.28 17.56
C SER A 454 -4.18 9.30 18.42
N ASP A 455 -4.75 9.72 19.56
CA ASP A 455 -4.11 10.67 20.48
C ASP A 455 -3.37 10.02 21.67
N GLY A 456 -3.50 8.69 21.80
CA GLY A 456 -2.76 7.88 22.76
C GLY A 456 -3.17 8.09 24.22
N ASP A 457 -4.39 8.55 24.47
CA ASP A 457 -4.88 8.85 25.82
C ASP A 457 -5.58 7.66 26.52
N GLY A 458 -5.83 6.59 25.77
CA GLY A 458 -6.48 5.36 26.21
C GLY A 458 -8.00 5.34 26.07
N CYS A 459 -8.59 6.30 25.36
CA CYS A 459 -9.94 6.26 24.80
C CYS A 459 -9.86 5.87 23.33
N ASN A 460 -10.75 5.00 22.85
CA ASN A 460 -10.70 4.60 21.45
C ASN A 460 -11.38 5.64 20.56
N GLY A 461 -10.82 5.87 19.37
CA GLY A 461 -11.27 6.86 18.39
C GLY A 461 -12.76 6.74 18.05
N VAL A 462 -13.25 5.52 17.79
CA VAL A 462 -14.68 5.21 17.61
C VAL A 462 -15.59 5.85 18.67
N LEU A 463 -15.21 5.84 19.95
CA LEU A 463 -16.02 6.39 21.03
C LEU A 463 -15.95 7.91 21.05
N GLU A 464 -14.78 8.47 20.82
CA GLU A 464 -14.52 9.91 20.82
C GLU A 464 -15.14 10.60 19.61
N ALA A 465 -15.13 9.95 18.45
CA ALA A 465 -15.89 10.35 17.28
C ALA A 465 -17.40 10.32 17.51
N GLY A 466 -17.87 9.70 18.60
CA GLY A 466 -19.27 9.62 19.00
C GLY A 466 -20.03 8.47 18.33
N PHE A 467 -19.32 7.44 17.86
CA PHE A 467 -19.89 6.27 17.21
C PHE A 467 -20.09 5.12 18.21
N THR A 468 -20.77 4.07 17.74
CA THR A 468 -21.13 2.92 18.56
C THR A 468 -20.00 1.90 18.59
N ASP A 469 -19.43 1.64 19.78
CA ASP A 469 -18.64 0.44 20.08
C ASP A 469 -19.40 -0.38 21.15
N ASP A 470 -20.06 -1.47 20.73
CA ASP A 470 -20.93 -2.26 21.62
C ASP A 470 -20.14 -3.14 22.60
N ASN A 471 -18.84 -3.32 22.39
CA ASN A 471 -18.03 -4.30 23.11
C ASN A 471 -16.67 -3.81 23.60
N ASP A 472 -16.42 -2.50 23.55
CA ASP A 472 -15.22 -1.82 24.01
C ASP A 472 -13.94 -2.42 23.38
N ASP A 473 -13.96 -2.78 22.09
CA ASP A 473 -12.78 -3.26 21.35
C ASP A 473 -12.17 -2.24 20.39
N GLY A 474 -12.75 -1.04 20.28
CA GLY A 474 -12.27 0.04 19.43
C GLY A 474 -12.78 -0.02 18.00
N ILE A 475 -13.52 -1.06 17.63
CA ILE A 475 -14.03 -1.26 16.27
C ILE A 475 -15.50 -0.83 16.21
N LEU A 476 -15.92 -0.28 15.06
CA LEU A 476 -17.30 0.15 14.86
C LEU A 476 -18.31 -1.00 14.96
N GLY A 477 -19.30 -0.83 15.84
CA GLY A 477 -20.49 -1.67 15.93
C GLY A 477 -20.35 -2.87 16.88
N PRO A 478 -20.99 -4.03 16.55
CA PRO A 478 -21.05 -5.17 17.44
C PRO A 478 -19.99 -6.25 17.14
N LEU A 479 -19.61 -7.01 18.16
CA LEU A 479 -18.92 -8.30 17.98
C LEU A 479 -19.86 -9.33 17.31
N SER A 480 -19.66 -9.83 16.08
CA SER A 480 -18.62 -9.65 15.05
C SER A 480 -19.02 -8.68 13.94
N VAL A 481 -18.04 -7.97 13.36
CA VAL A 481 -18.28 -7.05 12.26
C VAL A 481 -18.50 -7.73 10.90
N SER A 482 -19.09 -7.00 9.96
CA SER A 482 -19.23 -7.38 8.54
C SER A 482 -18.74 -6.24 7.68
N ILE A 483 -17.77 -6.51 6.83
CA ILE A 483 -17.09 -5.51 6.01
C ILE A 483 -17.49 -5.66 4.54
N ASP A 484 -17.56 -4.57 3.79
CA ASP A 484 -17.85 -4.60 2.36
C ASP A 484 -16.59 -4.76 1.49
N SER A 485 -16.63 -4.34 0.22
CA SER A 485 -15.50 -4.50 -0.70
C SER A 485 -14.50 -3.34 -0.65
N ASN A 486 -14.84 -2.27 0.06
CA ASN A 486 -14.04 -1.06 0.20
C ASN A 486 -13.47 -0.94 1.64
N GLY A 487 -13.47 -2.03 2.42
CA GLY A 487 -12.95 -2.00 3.80
C GLY A 487 -13.93 -1.52 4.87
N LEU A 488 -15.08 -0.93 4.49
CA LEU A 488 -15.99 -0.32 5.46
C LEU A 488 -16.86 -1.32 6.25
N VAL A 489 -16.98 -1.12 7.57
CA VAL A 489 -17.90 -1.84 8.46
C VAL A 489 -19.39 -1.55 8.13
N THR A 490 -20.10 -2.55 7.64
CA THR A 490 -21.54 -2.48 7.35
C THR A 490 -22.47 -2.94 8.48
N SER A 491 -21.92 -3.48 9.56
CA SER A 491 -22.68 -3.96 10.73
C SER A 491 -22.94 -2.89 11.79
N GLY A 492 -22.27 -1.72 11.69
CA GLY A 492 -22.50 -0.56 12.54
C GLY A 492 -23.89 0.04 12.37
N VAL A 493 -24.35 0.78 13.39
CA VAL A 493 -25.63 1.51 13.36
C VAL A 493 -25.46 3.01 13.05
N ASP A 494 -24.23 3.48 13.20
CA ASP A 494 -23.67 4.81 12.92
C ASP A 494 -22.25 4.63 12.32
N GLY A 495 -21.33 5.58 12.52
CA GLY A 495 -20.03 5.63 11.84
C GLY A 495 -20.09 6.33 10.48
N TYR A 496 -18.92 6.59 9.90
CA TYR A 496 -18.74 7.20 8.57
C TYR A 496 -19.55 8.48 8.40
N THR A 497 -19.52 9.31 9.43
CA THR A 497 -20.09 10.66 9.43
C THR A 497 -19.09 11.60 10.08
N VAL A 498 -19.37 12.90 10.09
CA VAL A 498 -18.48 13.88 10.73
C VAL A 498 -18.24 13.51 12.20
N PRO A 499 -16.98 13.25 12.62
CA PRO A 499 -16.64 12.94 14.02
C PRO A 499 -17.03 14.08 14.98
N ALA A 500 -17.14 13.76 16.27
CA ALA A 500 -17.45 14.75 17.28
C ALA A 500 -16.32 15.79 17.47
N ASP A 501 -16.72 17.04 17.66
CA ASP A 501 -15.90 18.17 18.11
C ASP A 501 -16.73 18.87 19.21
N ASN A 502 -16.64 18.34 20.44
CA ASN A 502 -17.55 18.72 21.52
C ASN A 502 -17.27 20.12 22.06
N ASP A 503 -16.02 20.60 21.97
CA ASP A 503 -15.63 21.93 22.40
C ASP A 503 -15.66 22.99 21.27
N SER A 504 -15.91 22.55 20.03
CA SER A 504 -16.01 23.36 18.80
C SER A 504 -14.71 24.10 18.46
N ASN A 505 -13.56 23.47 18.69
CA ASN A 505 -12.24 24.05 18.44
C ASN A 505 -11.63 23.69 17.08
N THR A 506 -12.35 22.94 16.24
CA THR A 506 -11.97 22.47 14.89
C THR A 506 -10.97 21.31 14.84
N VAL A 507 -10.51 20.83 15.99
CA VAL A 507 -9.88 19.51 16.12
C VAL A 507 -10.98 18.56 16.58
N TYR A 508 -11.01 17.35 16.04
CA TYR A 508 -12.01 16.36 16.44
C TYR A 508 -11.54 15.67 17.71
N ASP A 509 -12.46 15.28 18.57
CA ASP A 509 -12.16 14.80 19.92
C ASP A 509 -11.17 13.61 19.93
N TYR A 510 -11.25 12.69 18.94
CA TYR A 510 -10.33 11.53 18.81
C TYR A 510 -8.85 11.89 18.54
N ARG A 511 -8.57 13.18 18.28
CA ARG A 511 -7.22 13.72 18.06
C ARG A 511 -6.74 14.59 19.24
N GLU A 512 -7.50 14.64 20.33
CA GLU A 512 -7.30 15.62 21.41
C GLU A 512 -6.99 14.99 22.76
N VAL A 513 -5.69 14.85 23.06
CA VAL A 513 -5.23 14.20 24.31
C VAL A 513 -6.04 14.62 25.54
N GLY A 514 -6.82 13.68 26.03
CA GLY A 514 -7.77 13.83 27.10
C GLY A 514 -7.35 13.17 28.41
N THR A 515 -8.10 13.51 29.47
CA THR A 515 -8.10 12.71 30.71
C THR A 515 -9.40 12.96 31.47
N ALA A 516 -9.81 12.02 32.32
CA ALA A 516 -10.93 12.23 33.23
C ALA A 516 -10.68 13.43 34.19
N PRO A 517 -11.67 14.32 34.42
CA PRO A 517 -11.46 15.52 35.21
C PRO A 517 -11.10 15.24 36.68
N THR A 518 -10.27 16.10 37.27
CA THR A 518 -9.90 15.97 38.70
C THR A 518 -10.72 16.89 39.60
N ILE A 519 -11.23 16.37 40.72
CA ILE A 519 -11.88 17.18 41.77
C ILE A 519 -10.82 17.67 42.77
N THR A 520 -10.63 18.99 42.84
CA THR A 520 -9.72 19.66 43.78
C THR A 520 -10.38 20.00 45.11
N SER A 521 -11.71 20.18 45.13
CA SER A 521 -12.50 20.37 46.35
C SER A 521 -13.84 19.67 46.26
N GLN A 522 -14.08 18.74 47.18
CA GLN A 522 -15.33 17.99 47.24
C GLN A 522 -16.48 18.85 47.78
N PRO A 523 -17.73 18.63 47.31
CA PRO A 523 -18.89 19.28 47.89
C PRO A 523 -19.11 18.81 49.33
N VAL A 524 -19.60 19.72 50.17
CA VAL A 524 -19.76 19.50 51.60
C VAL A 524 -21.24 19.53 52.00
N ASN A 525 -21.57 18.83 53.09
CA ASN A 525 -22.90 18.89 53.67
C ASN A 525 -23.25 20.34 54.07
N THR A 526 -24.44 20.79 53.68
CA THR A 526 -24.88 22.17 53.86
C THR A 526 -26.14 22.22 54.72
N THR A 527 -26.16 23.12 55.70
CA THR A 527 -27.34 23.37 56.55
C THR A 527 -27.94 24.74 56.21
N THR A 528 -29.24 24.80 55.97
CA THR A 528 -29.97 26.06 55.72
C THR A 528 -31.35 26.06 56.39
N CYS A 529 -32.07 27.18 56.33
CA CYS A 529 -33.45 27.28 56.80
C CYS A 529 -34.47 26.99 55.68
N PRO A 530 -35.65 26.45 55.99
CA PRO A 530 -36.75 26.38 55.02
C PRO A 530 -37.05 27.78 54.45
N GLY A 531 -37.15 27.91 53.13
CA GLY A 531 -37.37 29.21 52.47
C GLY A 531 -36.11 30.08 52.29
N CYS A 532 -34.92 29.60 52.65
CA CYS A 532 -33.66 30.34 52.51
C CYS A 532 -32.87 29.88 51.28
N THR A 533 -32.09 30.75 50.66
CA THR A 533 -31.18 30.36 49.57
C THR A 533 -29.86 29.82 50.14
N THR A 534 -29.34 28.75 49.54
CA THR A 534 -28.02 28.20 49.86
C THR A 534 -27.34 27.65 48.60
N THR A 535 -26.07 27.28 48.71
CA THR A 535 -25.28 26.74 47.59
C THR A 535 -24.51 25.49 48.01
N ILE A 536 -24.27 24.59 47.06
CA ILE A 536 -23.33 23.49 47.16
C ILE A 536 -22.34 23.64 46.01
N THR A 537 -21.04 23.56 46.31
CA THR A 537 -19.97 23.86 45.34
C THR A 537 -19.01 22.69 45.20
N VAL A 538 -18.54 22.43 43.99
CA VAL A 538 -17.39 21.56 43.70
C VAL A 538 -16.25 22.41 43.16
N GLY A 539 -15.00 22.07 43.49
CA GLY A 539 -13.82 22.64 42.86
C GLY A 539 -13.27 21.67 41.83
N SER A 540 -13.28 22.04 40.55
CA SER A 540 -12.67 21.31 39.44
C SER A 540 -12.45 22.27 38.27
N ALA A 541 -11.66 21.86 37.30
CA ALA A 541 -11.47 22.55 36.02
C ALA A 541 -12.15 21.80 34.86
N ALA A 542 -13.08 20.88 35.17
CA ALA A 542 -13.85 20.17 34.15
C ALA A 542 -14.66 21.11 33.27
N ASP A 543 -14.90 20.69 32.03
CA ASP A 543 -15.68 21.43 31.04
C ASP A 543 -17.18 21.34 31.34
N GLN A 544 -17.64 20.13 31.63
CA GLN A 544 -19.05 19.85 31.89
C GLN A 544 -19.30 19.47 33.35
N TYR A 545 -20.48 19.85 33.85
CA TYR A 545 -20.98 19.50 35.17
C TYR A 545 -22.42 19.02 35.03
N GLN A 546 -22.79 17.95 35.73
CA GLN A 546 -24.17 17.53 35.85
C GLN A 546 -24.48 17.21 37.32
N TRP A 547 -25.16 18.13 38.00
CA TRP A 547 -25.65 17.88 39.36
C TRP A 547 -26.78 16.86 39.34
N GLN A 548 -26.72 15.93 40.28
CA GLN A 548 -27.70 14.87 40.48
C GLN A 548 -28.19 14.89 41.92
N PHE A 549 -29.44 14.49 42.12
CA PHE A 549 -29.99 14.23 43.45
C PHE A 549 -30.32 12.74 43.61
N TYR A 550 -30.24 12.25 44.84
CA TYR A 550 -30.57 10.87 45.15
C TYR A 550 -32.08 10.70 45.31
N ASN A 551 -32.68 9.89 44.45
CA ASN A 551 -34.12 9.62 44.41
C ASN A 551 -34.39 8.11 44.45
N THR A 552 -34.97 7.60 45.54
CA THR A 552 -35.48 6.22 45.62
C THR A 552 -34.51 5.11 45.20
N GLY A 553 -33.22 5.23 45.53
CA GLY A 553 -32.24 4.20 45.18
C GLY A 553 -31.35 4.55 44.00
N VAL A 554 -31.74 5.53 43.19
CA VAL A 554 -31.04 5.96 41.98
C VAL A 554 -30.65 7.43 42.06
N TRP A 555 -29.59 7.82 41.34
CA TRP A 555 -29.26 9.23 41.14
C TRP A 555 -30.00 9.74 39.92
N THR A 556 -30.55 10.96 40.00
CA THR A 556 -31.34 11.57 38.94
C THR A 556 -30.78 12.95 38.62
N ASP A 557 -30.63 13.26 37.33
CA ASP A 557 -30.13 14.55 36.87
C ASP A 557 -31.05 15.70 37.27
N LEU A 558 -30.42 16.77 37.73
CA LEU A 558 -31.08 18.03 38.00
C LEU A 558 -31.06 18.90 36.74
N THR A 559 -32.17 19.59 36.52
CA THR A 559 -32.30 20.66 35.55
C THR A 559 -32.60 21.95 36.28
N ASP A 560 -32.23 23.09 35.68
CA ASP A 560 -32.53 24.43 36.19
C ASP A 560 -34.05 24.67 36.22
N SER A 561 -34.67 24.23 37.31
CA SER A 561 -36.11 24.26 37.53
C SER A 561 -36.47 24.16 39.01
N GLY A 562 -37.63 24.70 39.37
CA GLY A 562 -38.14 24.61 40.73
C GLY A 562 -37.21 25.28 41.76
N PHE A 563 -36.57 24.46 42.60
CA PHE A 563 -35.65 24.92 43.65
C PHE A 563 -34.22 25.12 43.16
N TYR A 564 -33.84 24.54 42.02
CA TYR A 564 -32.46 24.36 41.60
C TYR A 564 -32.11 25.28 40.44
N SER A 565 -30.91 25.86 40.49
CA SER A 565 -30.29 26.60 39.38
C SER A 565 -28.77 26.42 39.40
N GLY A 566 -28.12 26.52 38.24
CA GLY A 566 -26.69 26.22 38.12
C GLY A 566 -26.39 24.72 38.15
N THR A 567 -27.35 23.88 37.73
CA THR A 567 -27.20 22.41 37.74
C THR A 567 -26.14 21.90 36.77
N ALA A 568 -25.72 22.75 35.81
CA ALA A 568 -24.61 22.51 34.90
C ALA A 568 -23.40 23.42 35.18
N SER A 569 -23.10 23.68 36.45
CA SER A 569 -21.96 24.52 36.85
C SER A 569 -21.27 24.00 38.10
N GLN A 570 -20.11 24.57 38.43
CA GLN A 570 -19.41 24.30 39.70
C GLN A 570 -20.27 24.58 40.95
N THR A 571 -21.34 25.39 40.84
CA THR A 571 -22.17 25.82 41.97
C THR A 571 -23.65 25.50 41.75
N LEU A 572 -24.17 24.51 42.47
CA LEU A 572 -25.60 24.28 42.59
C LEU A 572 -26.21 25.28 43.58
N THR A 573 -27.15 26.08 43.11
CA THR A 573 -27.93 27.00 43.97
C THR A 573 -29.28 26.38 44.28
N ILE A 574 -29.63 26.35 45.56
CA ILE A 574 -30.90 25.84 46.07
C ILE A 574 -31.67 27.00 46.70
N THR A 575 -32.79 27.37 46.08
CA THR A 575 -33.64 28.49 46.52
C THR A 575 -34.93 27.98 47.17
N ASN A 576 -35.32 28.62 48.27
CA ASN A 576 -36.58 28.35 48.97
C ASN A 576 -36.89 26.85 49.24
N PRO A 577 -35.93 26.04 49.73
CA PRO A 577 -36.17 24.61 49.96
C PRO A 577 -37.27 24.42 51.00
N THR A 578 -38.15 23.44 50.77
CA THR A 578 -39.25 23.12 51.69
C THR A 578 -38.87 21.96 52.60
N PRO A 579 -39.59 21.70 53.72
CA PRO A 579 -39.28 20.58 54.60
C PRO A 579 -39.18 19.19 53.94
N SER A 580 -39.76 18.99 52.74
CA SER A 580 -39.58 17.74 51.98
C SER A 580 -38.16 17.56 51.45
N GLU A 581 -37.43 18.64 51.24
CA GLU A 581 -36.06 18.66 50.74
C GLU A 581 -35.04 18.36 51.84
N ASN A 582 -35.49 18.18 53.08
CA ASN A 582 -34.60 17.87 54.19
C ASN A 582 -33.98 16.47 54.04
N ASN A 583 -32.66 16.41 54.19
CA ASN A 583 -31.81 15.23 53.95
C ASN A 583 -31.68 14.83 52.48
N THR A 584 -32.05 15.69 51.52
CA THR A 584 -31.76 15.44 50.10
C THR A 584 -30.26 15.37 49.89
N GLN A 585 -29.82 14.36 49.15
CA GLN A 585 -28.41 14.11 48.85
C GLN A 585 -28.13 14.51 47.41
N PHE A 586 -27.01 15.20 47.22
CA PHE A 586 -26.54 15.70 45.95
C PHE A 586 -25.15 15.14 45.65
N ARG A 587 -24.86 14.93 44.36
CA ARG A 587 -23.52 14.72 43.83
C ARG A 587 -23.43 15.43 42.48
N VAL A 588 -22.23 15.61 41.96
CA VAL A 588 -22.01 16.11 40.61
C VAL A 588 -21.16 15.12 39.84
N VAL A 589 -21.53 14.88 38.59
CA VAL A 589 -20.74 14.16 37.59
C VAL A 589 -20.00 15.21 36.77
N LEU A 590 -18.70 15.02 36.58
CA LEU A 590 -17.84 15.91 35.81
C LEU A 590 -17.28 15.12 34.62
N SER A 591 -17.24 15.75 33.45
CA SER A 591 -16.59 15.23 32.23
C SER A 591 -15.82 16.35 31.54
N ASN A 592 -14.84 15.97 30.74
CA ASN A 592 -14.12 16.86 29.83
C ASN A 592 -14.65 16.59 28.43
N ASP A 593 -14.64 17.61 27.57
CA ASP A 593 -15.20 17.50 26.22
C ASP A 593 -14.31 16.58 25.36
N ALA A 594 -12.98 16.79 25.41
CA ALA A 594 -11.96 15.95 24.79
C ALA A 594 -11.63 14.63 25.54
N PHE A 595 -12.55 14.05 26.33
CA PHE A 595 -12.35 12.70 26.91
C PHE A 595 -13.67 12.06 27.31
N VAL A 596 -14.34 11.42 26.35
CA VAL A 596 -15.68 10.86 26.57
C VAL A 596 -15.67 9.57 27.39
N CYS A 597 -14.57 8.80 27.35
CA CYS A 597 -14.44 7.50 28.02
C CYS A 597 -14.47 7.58 29.56
N GLY A 598 -14.30 8.77 30.15
CA GLY A 598 -14.18 8.93 31.60
C GLY A 598 -14.93 10.11 32.20
N SER A 599 -15.64 9.83 33.29
CA SER A 599 -16.21 10.87 34.15
C SER A 599 -15.76 10.72 35.60
N THR A 600 -15.67 11.84 36.31
CA THR A 600 -15.37 11.86 37.74
C THR A 600 -16.60 12.23 38.55
N ILE A 601 -16.97 11.37 39.50
CA ILE A 601 -18.14 11.56 40.35
C ILE A 601 -17.72 12.11 41.72
N SER A 602 -18.35 13.18 42.16
CA SER A 602 -18.08 13.77 43.48
C SER A 602 -18.54 12.90 44.65
N ASN A 603 -18.00 13.18 45.82
CA ASN A 603 -18.59 12.74 47.09
C ASN A 603 -20.03 13.28 47.22
N THR A 604 -20.83 12.60 48.04
CA THR A 604 -22.20 13.02 48.35
C THR A 604 -22.23 14.17 49.35
N ALA A 605 -22.99 15.23 49.02
CA ALA A 605 -23.33 16.33 49.92
C ALA A 605 -24.82 16.26 50.32
N THR A 606 -25.11 16.36 51.61
CA THR A 606 -26.48 16.32 52.15
C THR A 606 -26.96 17.72 52.54
N LEU A 607 -28.16 18.09 52.07
CA LEU A 607 -28.86 19.29 52.49
C LEU A 607 -29.65 19.02 53.78
N THR A 608 -29.34 19.75 54.85
CA THR A 608 -30.07 19.70 56.13
C THR A 608 -30.86 21.00 56.33
N LEU A 609 -32.16 20.88 56.60
CA LEU A 609 -33.02 22.01 56.90
C LEU A 609 -33.20 22.15 58.41
N GLN A 610 -32.78 23.30 58.93
CA GLN A 610 -32.94 23.67 60.34
C GLN A 610 -33.76 24.96 60.45
N VAL A 611 -34.90 24.89 61.15
CA VAL A 611 -35.67 26.09 61.48
C VAL A 611 -34.92 26.95 62.49
N ASN A 612 -34.77 28.24 62.18
CA ASN A 612 -34.27 29.21 63.13
C ASN A 612 -35.26 29.33 64.30
N THR A 613 -34.71 29.31 65.52
CA THR A 613 -35.34 29.38 66.85
C THR A 613 -36.86 29.57 66.87
N VAL A 614 -37.60 28.57 67.35
CA VAL A 614 -39.05 28.69 67.60
C VAL A 614 -39.28 29.67 68.75
N VAL A 615 -39.76 30.88 68.46
CA VAL A 615 -40.24 31.81 69.49
C VAL A 615 -41.60 31.29 70.01
N THR A 616 -41.59 30.46 71.04
CA THR A 616 -42.84 30.12 71.74
C THR A 616 -43.21 31.28 72.67
N ASN A 617 -44.30 31.98 72.37
CA ASN A 617 -44.84 33.02 73.23
C ASN A 617 -45.48 32.38 74.48
N ARG A 618 -44.67 32.02 75.48
CA ARG A 618 -45.17 31.44 76.74
C ARG A 618 -45.69 32.58 77.61
N HIS A 619 -47.00 32.82 77.53
CA HIS A 619 -47.72 33.80 78.35
C HIS A 619 -47.47 33.53 79.85
N ILE A 620 -46.84 34.48 80.56
CA ILE A 620 -46.70 34.46 82.01
C ILE A 620 -48.08 34.75 82.62
N THR A 621 -48.64 33.80 83.37
CA THR A 621 -49.85 34.02 84.18
C THR A 621 -49.44 34.34 85.61
N TYR A 622 -49.58 35.60 86.04
CA TYR A 622 -49.43 35.96 87.44
C TYR A 622 -50.67 35.48 88.23
N ARG A 623 -50.45 34.67 89.27
CA ARG A 623 -51.47 34.46 90.31
C ARG A 623 -51.48 35.68 91.23
N VAL A 624 -52.58 36.42 91.21
CA VAL A 624 -52.87 37.46 92.21
C VAL A 624 -53.29 36.76 93.51
N ASN A 625 -52.54 36.94 94.59
CA ASN A 625 -53.00 36.55 95.93
C ASN A 625 -54.18 37.45 96.31
N LYS A 626 -55.32 36.84 96.69
CA LYS A 626 -56.43 37.55 97.32
C LYS A 626 -56.12 37.73 98.81
N ASN A 627 -55.97 39.01 99.18
CA ASN A 627 -56.05 39.68 100.49
C ASN A 627 -55.35 39.04 101.68
#